data_AF-A0A7X6P6X6-F1
#
_entry.id   AF-A0A7X6P6X6-F1
#
_cell.length_a   1.000
_cell.length_b   1.000
_cell.length_c   1.000
_cell.angle_alpha   90.00
_cell.angle_beta   90.00
_cell.angle_gamma   90.00
#
_symmetry.space_group_name_H-M   'P 1'
#
loop_
_entity.id
_entity.type
_entity.pdbx_description
1 polymer ?
#
loop_
_entity_poly.entity_id
_entity_poly.type
_entity_poly.pdbx_seq_one_letter_code
_entity_poly.pdbx_strand_id
1 'polypeptide(L)' 'MKVKVGDKVKILAGKDKGKEGKVTVTLKNKDRVVVEGINIVKKHM' A
#
# COMPACT_ATOMS: atom_id res chain seq x y z
N MET A 1 -9.05 11.40 -0.22
CA MET A 1 -8.27 10.30 -0.86
C MET A 1 -8.87 9.92 -2.21
N LYS A 2 -8.10 9.90 -3.31
CA LYS A 2 -8.60 9.57 -4.68
C LYS A 2 -8.48 8.09 -5.06
N VAL A 3 -7.81 7.28 -4.24
CA VAL A 3 -7.51 5.86 -4.52
C VAL A 3 -8.60 4.97 -3.91
N LYS A 4 -9.05 3.97 -4.66
CA LYS A 4 -10.04 2.97 -4.23
C LYS A 4 -9.40 1.59 -4.07
N VAL A 5 -10.09 0.72 -3.34
CA VAL A 5 -9.75 -0.70 -3.25
C VAL A 5 -9.86 -1.30 -4.64
N GLY A 6 -8.82 -2.03 -5.07
CA GLY A 6 -8.73 -2.64 -6.39
C GLY A 6 -7.87 -1.87 -7.40
N ASP A 7 -7.52 -0.61 -7.12
CA ASP A 7 -6.66 0.16 -8.01
C ASP A 7 -5.22 -0.36 -8.01
N LYS A 8 -4.55 -0.26 -9.17
CA LYS A 8 -3.11 -0.45 -9.30
C LYS A 8 -2.40 0.87 -9.04
N VAL A 9 -1.41 0.85 -8.15
CA VAL A 9 -0.63 2.03 -7.78
C VAL A 9 0.86 1.73 -7.85
N LYS A 10 1.65 2.76 -8.15
CA LYS A 10 3.10 2.71 -8.17
C LYS A 10 3.68 3.50 -7.00
N ILE A 11 4.71 2.96 -6.38
CA ILE A 11 5.30 3.57 -5.19
C ILE A 11 6.38 4.56 -5.67
N LEU A 12 6.16 5.84 -5.36
CA LEU A 12 7.04 6.92 -5.80
C LEU A 12 8.25 7.13 -4.86
N ALA A 13 8.12 6.75 -3.58
CA ALA A 13 9.10 7.01 -2.54
C ALA A 13 9.12 5.91 -1.46
N GLY A 14 10.23 5.83 -0.73
CA GLY A 14 10.46 4.84 0.34
C GLY A 14 11.28 3.62 -0.10
N LYS A 15 11.39 2.63 0.80
CA LYS A 15 12.18 1.40 0.59
C LYS A 15 11.73 0.59 -0.63
N ASP A 16 10.44 0.63 -0.93
CA ASP A 16 9.81 -0.10 -2.03
C ASP A 16 9.55 0.77 -3.27
N LYS A 17 10.32 1.87 -3.43
CA LYS A 17 10.22 2.76 -4.59
C LYS A 17 10.35 2.00 -5.91
N GLY A 18 9.46 2.31 -6.85
CA GLY A 18 9.43 1.72 -8.19
C GLY A 18 8.60 0.44 -8.30
N LYS A 19 8.23 -0.19 -7.18
CA LYS A 19 7.31 -1.33 -7.18
C LYS A 19 5.89 -0.87 -7.51
N GLU A 20 5.15 -1.77 -8.12
CA GLU A 20 3.74 -1.61 -8.45
C GLU A 20 2.95 -2.66 -7.68
N GLY A 21 1.76 -2.30 -7.22
CA GLY A 21 0.94 -3.19 -6.43
C GLY A 21 -0.53 -2.83 -6.48
N LYS A 22 -1.37 -3.77 -6.06
CA LYS A 22 -2.82 -3.59 -5.97
C LYS A 22 -3.20 -3.15 -4.57
N VAL A 23 -4.09 -2.17 -4.47
CA VAL A 23 -4.63 -1.71 -3.18
C VAL A 23 -5.64 -2.73 -2.67
N THR A 24 -5.33 -3.35 -1.53
CA THR A 24 -6.21 -4.31 -0.85
C THR A 24 -7.14 -3.63 0.12
N VAL A 25 -6.66 -2.62 0.86
CA VAL A 25 -7.47 -1.91 1.86
C VAL A 25 -7.18 -0.42 1.82
N THR A 26 -8.23 0.38 1.98
CA THR A 26 -8.19 1.83 2.04
C THR A 26 -8.65 2.28 3.43
N LEU A 27 -7.74 2.82 4.23
CA LEU A 27 -8.01 3.36 5.56
C LEU A 27 -8.22 4.87 5.44
N LYS A 28 -9.42 5.28 5.02
CA LYS A 28 -9.79 6.70 4.83
C LYS A 28 -9.56 7.53 6.09
N ASN A 29 -9.87 6.97 7.26
CA ASN A 29 -9.74 7.66 8.55
C ASN A 29 -8.29 8.02 8.92
N LYS A 30 -7.31 7.34 8.31
CA LYS A 30 -5.88 7.54 8.59
C LYS A 30 -5.12 8.02 7.34
N ASP A 31 -5.82 8.33 6.26
CA ASP A 31 -5.26 8.62 4.93
C ASP A 31 -4.15 7.64 4.51
N ARG A 32 -4.37 6.34 4.79
CA ARG A 32 -3.41 5.26 4.48
C ARG A 32 -4.04 4.21 3.58
N VAL A 33 -3.20 3.57 2.78
CA VAL A 33 -3.56 2.41 1.94
C VAL A 33 -2.67 1.22 2.26
N VAL A 34 -3.26 0.03 2.21
CA VAL A 34 -2.54 -1.24 2.25
C VAL A 34 -2.43 -1.73 0.82
N VAL A 35 -1.19 -1.92 0.37
CA VAL A 35 -0.86 -2.42 -0.95
C VAL A 35 -0.26 -3.81 -0.79
N GLU A 36 -0.73 -4.75 -1.58
CA GLU A 36 -0.27 -6.14 -1.53
C GLU A 36 1.21 -6.27 -1.90
N GLY A 37 1.97 -7.09 -1.16
CA GLY A 37 3.38 -7.37 -1.46
C GLY A 37 4.38 -6.27 -1.07
N ILE A 38 3.92 -5.20 -0.41
CA ILE A 38 4.73 -4.04 -0.02
C ILE A 38 4.70 -3.88 1.49
N ASN A 39 5.83 -3.44 2.07
CA ASN A 39 6.00 -3.26 3.52
C ASN A 39 5.74 -4.54 4.34
N ILE A 40 6.23 -5.69 3.85
CA ILE A 40 6.16 -6.97 4.58
C ILE A 40 7.13 -6.92 5.77
N VAL A 41 6.58 -7.08 6.97
CA VAL A 41 7.34 -7.09 8.23
C VAL A 41 7.05 -8.37 9.00
N LYS A 42 8.09 -8.97 9.58
CA LYS A 42 7.94 -10.11 10.49
C LYS A 42 7.52 -9.58 11.86
N LYS A 43 6.36 -10.01 12.35
CA LYS A 43 5.93 -9.77 13.73
C LYS A 43 6.31 -11.00 14.55
N HIS A 44 7.17 -10.83 15.55
CA HIS A 44 7.38 -11.87 16.57
C HIS A 44 6.11 -11.94 17.43
N MET A 45 5.65 -13.15 17.74
CA MET A 45 4.41 -13.41 18.46
C MET A 45 4.67 -13.46 19.96
#